data_AF-A0A350R016-F1
#
_entry.id   AF-A0A350R016-F1
#
_cell.length_a   1.000
_cell.length_b   1.000
_cell.length_c   1.000
_cell.angle_alpha   90.00
_cell.angle_beta   90.00
_cell.angle_gamma   90.00
#
_symmetry.space_group_name_H-M   'P 1'
#
loop_
_entity.id
_entity.type
_entity.pdbx_description
1 polymer ?
#
loop_
_entity_poly.entity_id
_entity_poly.type
_entity_poly.pdbx_seq_one_letter_code
_entity_poly.pdbx_strand_id
1 'polypeptide(L)'
;FQEAYAAETQAEKARADREQASQHANIVVPAEIEKMKIETLAEADAEKIRRLKKGEADGIQSLMEAEAKGTLAALQSKAEGFGQIVNSAGGADLAATLLVTEQLPQLVAEQVKAIANLKIDSVTVWDSGKGKDGKNDTANFVSGLVGALPPLHQVTKNAGIELPEFLGKLTENPAEAAKLLEQGKADPEPKKKE
;
A
#
# COMPACT_ATOMS: atom_id res chain seq x y z
N PHE A 1 53.18 -86.55 10.53
CA PHE A 1 53.19 -85.47 9.51
C PHE A 1 51.90 -84.65 9.47
N GLN A 2 50.71 -85.25 9.57
CA GLN A 2 49.43 -84.49 9.58
C GLN A 2 49.24 -83.57 10.80
N GLU A 3 49.65 -83.97 12.01
CA GLU A 3 49.49 -83.14 13.21
C GLU A 3 50.36 -81.87 13.19
N ALA A 4 51.58 -81.95 12.64
CA ALA A 4 52.44 -80.78 12.46
C ALA A 4 51.83 -79.76 11.48
N TYR A 5 51.23 -80.24 10.40
CA TYR A 5 50.54 -79.41 9.41
C TYR A 5 49.27 -78.75 9.98
N ALA A 6 48.53 -79.48 10.81
CA ALA A 6 47.35 -78.95 11.51
C ALA A 6 47.72 -77.88 12.55
N ALA A 7 48.83 -78.08 13.27
CA ALA A 7 49.34 -77.09 14.22
C ALA A 7 49.86 -75.83 13.51
N GLU A 8 50.55 -75.99 12.38
CA GLU A 8 51.05 -74.87 11.57
C GLU A 8 49.91 -74.03 10.96
N THR A 9 48.89 -74.67 10.40
CA THR A 9 47.71 -73.97 9.89
C THR A 9 46.89 -73.27 10.98
N GLN A 10 46.82 -73.82 12.19
CA GLN A 10 46.19 -73.15 13.33
C GLN A 10 46.99 -71.93 13.81
N ALA A 11 48.31 -72.03 13.84
CA ALA A 11 49.18 -70.91 14.20
C ALA A 11 49.08 -69.75 13.21
N GLU A 12 49.05 -70.04 11.91
CA GLU A 12 48.87 -69.03 10.86
C GLU A 12 47.48 -68.38 10.89
N LYS A 13 46.41 -69.16 11.14
CA LYS A 13 45.08 -68.59 11.36
C LYS A 13 45.05 -67.65 12.58
N ALA A 14 45.63 -68.06 13.70
CA ALA A 14 45.67 -67.23 14.90
C ALA A 14 46.47 -65.93 14.70
N ARG A 15 47.49 -65.94 13.82
CA ARG A 15 48.21 -64.72 13.42
C ARG A 15 47.35 -63.82 12.56
N ALA A 16 46.70 -64.37 11.53
CA ALA A 16 45.78 -63.63 10.66
C ALA A 16 44.64 -62.98 11.46
N ASP A 17 44.03 -63.72 12.40
CA ASP A 17 42.95 -63.23 13.25
C ASP A 17 43.42 -62.07 14.15
N ARG A 18 44.62 -62.17 14.74
CA ARG A 18 45.20 -61.06 15.52
C ARG A 18 45.45 -59.83 14.67
N GLU A 19 45.97 -60.01 13.47
CA GLU A 19 46.35 -58.91 12.59
C GLU A 19 45.10 -58.21 12.04
N GLN A 20 44.07 -58.99 11.68
CA GLN A 20 42.74 -58.49 11.33
C GLN A 20 42.07 -57.75 12.49
N ALA A 21 42.11 -58.31 13.71
CA ALA A 21 41.56 -57.65 14.89
C ALA A 21 42.29 -56.33 15.21
N SER A 22 43.62 -56.30 15.01
CA SER A 22 44.43 -55.11 15.21
C SER A 22 44.11 -54.02 14.17
N GLN A 23 43.95 -54.39 12.89
CA GLN A 23 43.53 -53.46 11.85
C GLN A 23 42.10 -52.95 12.07
N HIS A 24 41.19 -53.81 12.50
CA HIS A 24 39.82 -53.43 12.81
C HIS A 24 39.76 -52.43 13.98
N ALA A 25 40.49 -52.69 15.06
CA ALA A 25 40.58 -51.79 16.21
C ALA A 25 41.23 -50.44 15.86
N ASN A 26 42.22 -50.42 14.96
CA ASN A 26 42.95 -49.21 14.62
C ASN A 26 42.29 -48.36 13.52
N ILE A 27 41.52 -48.98 12.62
CA ILE A 27 40.97 -48.30 11.43
C ILE A 27 39.45 -48.18 11.55
N VAL A 28 38.76 -49.28 11.83
CA VAL A 28 37.29 -49.31 11.79
C VAL A 28 36.71 -48.63 13.02
N VAL A 29 37.22 -48.94 14.22
CA VAL A 29 36.68 -48.35 15.47
C VAL A 29 36.79 -46.81 15.47
N PRO A 30 37.93 -46.18 15.10
CA PRO A 30 37.99 -44.72 15.02
C PRO A 30 37.06 -44.14 13.94
N ALA A 31 36.90 -44.83 12.81
CA ALA A 31 35.99 -44.39 11.75
C ALA A 31 34.52 -44.44 12.20
N GLU A 32 34.14 -45.48 12.96
CA GLU A 32 32.80 -45.60 13.55
C GLU A 32 32.54 -44.52 14.60
N ILE A 33 33.52 -44.22 15.46
CA ILE A 33 33.42 -43.14 16.44
C ILE A 33 33.26 -41.78 15.74
N GLU A 34 34.04 -41.50 14.69
CA GLU A 34 33.92 -40.24 13.97
C GLU A 34 32.57 -40.13 13.25
N LYS A 35 32.07 -41.23 12.67
CA LYS A 35 30.72 -41.28 12.11
C LYS A 35 29.66 -40.95 13.17
N MET A 36 29.68 -41.63 14.31
CA MET A 36 28.71 -41.39 15.39
C MET A 36 28.81 -39.95 15.93
N LYS A 37 30.01 -39.40 16.01
CA LYS A 37 30.24 -38.01 16.41
C LYS A 37 29.63 -37.03 15.42
N ILE A 38 29.82 -37.24 14.12
CA ILE A 38 29.22 -36.39 13.07
C ILE A 38 27.69 -36.46 13.14
N GLU A 39 27.12 -37.67 13.28
CA GLU A 39 25.68 -37.86 13.41
C GLU A 39 25.13 -37.14 14.66
N THR A 40 25.78 -37.33 15.81
CA THR A 40 25.38 -36.68 17.07
C THR A 40 25.48 -35.16 16.98
N LEU A 41 26.53 -34.61 16.34
CA LEU A 41 26.68 -33.17 16.14
C LEU A 41 25.62 -32.62 15.20
N ALA A 42 25.32 -33.31 14.10
CA ALA A 42 24.29 -32.91 13.16
C ALA A 42 22.90 -32.92 13.82
N GLU A 43 22.58 -33.94 14.63
CA GLU A 43 21.34 -34.00 15.40
C GLU A 43 21.26 -32.87 16.45
N ALA A 44 22.36 -32.59 17.16
CA ALA A 44 22.42 -31.50 18.12
C ALA A 44 22.22 -30.13 17.45
N ASP A 45 22.83 -29.91 16.29
CA ASP A 45 22.66 -28.68 15.52
C ASP A 45 21.23 -28.53 14.99
N ALA A 46 20.63 -29.61 14.48
CA ALA A 46 19.23 -29.62 14.05
C ALA A 46 18.28 -29.27 15.21
N GLU A 47 18.50 -29.86 16.39
CA GLU A 47 17.69 -29.59 17.58
C GLU A 47 17.86 -28.15 18.06
N LYS A 48 19.09 -27.63 18.05
CA LYS A 48 19.38 -26.23 18.37
C LYS A 48 18.64 -25.29 17.44
N ILE A 49 18.71 -25.52 16.12
CA ILE A 49 17.99 -24.71 15.12
C ILE A 49 16.50 -24.78 15.36
N ARG A 50 15.95 -25.98 15.62
CA ARG A 50 14.53 -26.16 15.92
C ARG A 50 14.09 -25.33 17.13
N ARG A 51 14.86 -25.34 18.21
CA ARG A 51 14.54 -24.56 19.42
C ARG A 51 14.67 -23.07 19.21
N LEU A 52 15.69 -22.62 18.49
CA LEU A 52 15.86 -21.22 18.14
C LEU A 52 14.68 -20.73 17.29
N LYS A 53 14.34 -21.45 16.22
CA LYS A 53 13.20 -21.11 15.35
C LYS A 53 11.87 -21.12 16.09
N LYS A 54 11.69 -22.05 17.03
CA LYS A 54 10.52 -22.04 17.90
C LYS A 54 10.48 -20.80 18.80
N GLY A 55 11.59 -20.46 19.45
CA GLY A 55 11.68 -19.25 20.27
C GLY A 55 11.46 -17.96 19.47
N GLU A 56 11.99 -17.89 18.25
CA GLU A 56 11.74 -16.79 17.30
C GLU A 56 10.25 -16.70 16.94
N ALA A 57 9.60 -17.83 16.64
CA ALA A 57 8.18 -17.87 16.31
C ALA A 57 7.31 -17.45 17.50
N ASP A 58 7.60 -17.95 18.71
CA ASP A 58 6.88 -17.57 19.93
C ASP A 58 7.02 -16.07 20.22
N GLY A 59 8.21 -15.50 19.98
CA GLY A 59 8.46 -14.06 20.10
C GLY A 59 7.68 -13.23 19.09
N ILE A 60 7.69 -13.62 17.82
CA ILE A 60 6.94 -12.95 16.76
C ILE A 60 5.44 -13.03 17.02
N GLN A 61 4.93 -14.20 17.42
CA GLN A 61 3.54 -14.38 17.77
C GLN A 61 3.13 -13.45 18.92
N SER A 62 3.95 -13.39 19.98
CA SER A 62 3.69 -12.50 21.12
C SER A 62 3.66 -11.03 20.71
N LEU A 63 4.56 -10.61 19.82
CA LEU A 63 4.57 -9.25 19.29
C LEU A 63 3.31 -8.96 18.48
N MET A 64 2.96 -9.84 17.53
CA MET A 64 1.78 -9.69 16.70
C MET A 64 0.48 -9.69 17.53
N GLU A 65 0.39 -10.52 18.56
CA GLU A 65 -0.73 -10.52 19.48
C GLU A 65 -0.82 -9.21 20.27
N ALA A 66 0.31 -8.65 20.71
CA ALA A 66 0.34 -7.37 21.40
C ALA A 66 -0.08 -6.22 20.46
N GLU A 67 0.40 -6.21 19.22
CA GLU A 67 0.00 -5.25 18.20
C GLU A 67 -1.48 -5.37 17.84
N ALA A 68 -1.99 -6.59 17.68
CA ALA A 68 -3.41 -6.86 17.41
C ALA A 68 -4.29 -6.38 18.58
N LYS A 69 -3.88 -6.64 19.82
CA LYS A 69 -4.60 -6.15 21.01
C LYS A 69 -4.56 -4.62 21.10
N GLY A 70 -3.41 -4.00 20.83
CA GLY A 70 -3.27 -2.54 20.84
C GLY A 70 -4.11 -1.86 19.75
N THR A 71 -4.11 -2.41 18.53
CA THR A 71 -4.93 -1.90 17.42
C THR A 71 -6.41 -2.09 17.69
N LEU A 72 -6.83 -3.24 18.22
CA LEU A 72 -8.21 -3.50 18.61
C LEU A 72 -8.67 -2.53 19.71
N ALA A 73 -7.86 -2.33 20.76
CA ALA A 73 -8.18 -1.37 21.83
C ALA A 73 -8.30 0.05 21.27
N ALA A 74 -7.39 0.47 20.40
CA ALA A 74 -7.47 1.77 19.75
C ALA A 74 -8.73 1.94 18.90
N LEU A 75 -9.11 0.91 18.13
CA LEU A 75 -10.33 0.92 17.31
C LEU A 75 -11.60 0.93 18.18
N GLN A 76 -11.62 0.18 19.28
CA GLN A 76 -12.72 0.19 20.24
C GLN A 76 -12.87 1.57 20.89
N SER A 77 -11.78 2.17 21.39
CA SER A 77 -11.82 3.52 21.95
C SER A 77 -12.27 4.56 20.92
N LYS A 78 -11.86 4.42 19.65
CA LYS A 78 -12.36 5.28 18.56
C LYS A 78 -13.86 5.09 18.32
N ALA A 79 -14.35 3.85 18.27
CA ALA A 79 -15.75 3.55 18.08
C ALA A 79 -16.61 4.09 19.23
N GLU A 80 -16.14 3.95 20.46
CA GLU A 80 -16.79 4.52 21.64
C GLU A 80 -16.82 6.05 21.58
N GLY A 81 -15.69 6.68 21.22
CA GLY A 81 -15.61 8.12 21.00
C GLY A 81 -16.58 8.62 19.92
N PHE A 82 -16.69 7.90 18.80
CA PHE A 82 -17.69 8.20 17.77
C PHE A 82 -19.12 8.05 18.29
N GLY A 83 -19.40 7.03 19.10
CA GLY A 83 -20.69 6.88 19.76
C GLY A 83 -21.03 8.09 20.64
N GLN A 84 -20.07 8.60 21.42
CA GLN A 84 -20.25 9.82 22.22
C GLN A 84 -20.51 11.05 21.36
N ILE A 85 -19.80 11.20 20.24
CA ILE A 85 -20.02 12.30 19.28
C ILE A 85 -21.43 12.21 18.67
N VAL A 86 -21.86 11.03 18.24
CA VAL A 86 -23.21 10.81 17.68
C VAL A 86 -24.29 11.16 18.69
N ASN A 87 -24.11 10.74 19.94
CA ASN A 87 -25.04 11.06 21.03
C ASN A 87 -25.07 12.55 21.35
N SER A 88 -23.92 13.23 21.28
CA SER A 88 -23.79 14.67 21.61
C SER A 88 -24.25 15.59 20.48
N ALA A 89 -24.07 15.19 19.22
CA ALA A 89 -24.46 15.96 18.04
C ALA A 89 -25.96 15.88 17.71
N GLY A 90 -26.72 15.06 18.45
CA GLY A 90 -28.18 14.94 18.31
C GLY A 90 -28.66 14.07 17.15
N GLY A 91 -27.78 13.31 16.51
CA GLY A 91 -28.13 12.41 15.41
C GLY A 91 -26.93 11.99 14.55
N ALA A 92 -27.07 10.88 13.82
CA ALA A 92 -26.00 10.31 13.01
C ALA A 92 -25.56 11.23 11.84
N ASP A 93 -26.50 11.95 11.21
CA ASP A 93 -26.21 12.81 10.04
C ASP A 93 -25.38 14.05 10.40
N LEU A 94 -25.69 14.70 11.53
CA LEU A 94 -24.90 15.83 12.03
C LEU A 94 -23.51 15.39 12.51
N ALA A 95 -23.42 14.23 13.16
CA ALA A 95 -22.15 13.66 13.59
C ALA A 95 -21.24 13.30 12.40
N ALA A 96 -21.80 12.74 11.32
CA ALA A 96 -21.06 12.45 10.10
C ALA A 96 -20.53 13.75 9.45
N THR A 97 -21.36 14.79 9.39
CA THR A 97 -20.96 16.10 8.86
C THR A 97 -19.85 16.76 9.68
N LEU A 98 -19.96 16.70 11.02
CA LEU A 98 -18.93 17.18 11.95
C LEU A 98 -17.60 16.42 11.75
N LEU A 99 -17.67 15.09 11.67
CA LEU A 99 -16.49 14.23 11.53
C LEU A 99 -15.79 14.43 10.18
N VAL A 100 -16.54 14.59 9.09
CA VAL A 100 -15.97 14.92 7.77
C VAL A 100 -15.29 16.28 7.82
N THR A 101 -15.91 17.28 8.45
CA THR A 101 -15.36 18.64 8.55
C THR A 101 -14.01 18.65 9.30
N GLU A 102 -13.87 17.84 10.35
CA GLU A 102 -12.61 17.67 11.10
C GLU A 102 -11.50 17.02 10.26
N GLN A 103 -11.84 16.17 9.29
CA GLN A 103 -10.85 15.46 8.44
C GLN A 103 -10.41 16.27 7.21
N LEU A 104 -11.16 17.30 6.81
CA LEU A 104 -10.83 18.13 5.63
C LEU A 104 -9.42 18.75 5.68
N PRO A 105 -8.91 19.26 6.81
CA PRO A 105 -7.55 19.83 6.87
C PRO A 105 -6.46 18.80 6.58
N GLN A 106 -6.60 17.56 7.07
CA GLN A 106 -5.64 16.50 6.82
C GLN A 106 -5.66 16.07 5.35
N LEU A 107 -6.87 15.93 4.80
CA LEU A 107 -7.08 15.56 3.41
C LEU A 107 -6.45 16.58 2.44
N VAL A 108 -6.65 17.88 2.70
CA VAL A 108 -6.04 18.97 1.94
C VAL A 108 -4.51 18.96 2.11
N ALA A 109 -4.00 18.72 3.32
CA ALA A 109 -2.56 18.66 3.56
C ALA A 109 -1.88 17.51 2.81
N GLU A 110 -2.49 16.32 2.77
CA GLU A 110 -1.98 15.17 2.02
C GLU A 110 -1.99 15.42 0.50
N GLN A 111 -3.04 16.06 -0.01
CA GLN A 111 -3.15 16.42 -1.43
C GLN A 111 -2.11 17.45 -1.83
N VAL A 112 -1.88 18.47 -1.00
CA VAL A 112 -0.81 19.46 -1.23
C VAL A 112 0.56 18.78 -1.19
N LYS A 113 0.78 17.82 -0.29
CA LYS A 113 2.03 17.05 -0.23
C LYS A 113 2.25 16.17 -1.47
N ALA A 114 1.18 15.57 -2.01
CA ALA A 114 1.23 14.81 -3.25
C ALA A 114 1.55 15.70 -4.47
N ILE A 115 1.00 16.91 -4.52
CA ILE A 115 1.28 17.90 -5.58
C ILE A 115 2.69 18.49 -5.43
N ALA A 116 3.14 18.74 -4.20
CA ALA A 116 4.47 19.29 -3.93
C ALA A 116 5.62 18.37 -4.39
N ASN A 117 5.38 17.06 -4.43
CA ASN A 117 6.34 16.07 -4.92
C ASN A 117 6.24 15.79 -6.44
N LEU A 118 5.25 16.36 -7.13
CA LEU A 118 5.25 16.39 -8.59
C LEU A 118 6.24 17.46 -9.05
N LYS A 119 7.41 17.02 -9.51
CA LYS A 119 8.25 17.85 -10.38
C LYS A 119 7.47 18.04 -11.68
N ILE A 120 6.86 19.20 -11.86
CA ILE A 120 6.25 19.58 -13.15
C ILE A 120 7.41 19.82 -14.12
N ASP A 121 7.96 18.74 -14.68
CA ASP A 121 8.92 18.82 -15.77
C ASP A 121 8.16 19.23 -17.04
N SER A 122 8.39 20.48 -17.43
CA SER A 122 7.92 21.10 -18.68
C SER A 122 6.41 21.16 -18.87
N VAL A 123 5.84 22.34 -18.59
CA VAL A 123 4.72 22.83 -19.39
C VAL A 123 5.24 22.96 -20.82
N THR A 124 5.12 21.89 -21.59
CA THR A 124 5.21 22.01 -23.04
C THR A 124 3.93 22.72 -23.42
N VAL A 125 4.02 24.05 -23.53
CA VAL A 125 3.05 24.83 -24.27
C VAL A 125 2.99 24.14 -25.63
N TRP A 126 1.92 23.40 -25.89
CA TRP A 126 1.54 23.07 -27.25
C TRP A 126 1.13 24.39 -27.90
N ASP A 127 2.11 25.24 -28.18
CA ASP A 127 2.07 26.11 -29.34
C ASP A 127 2.41 25.19 -30.51
N SER A 128 1.39 24.46 -30.98
CA SER A 128 1.44 23.85 -32.29
C SER A 128 0.74 24.77 -33.28
N GLY A 129 1.32 25.95 -33.51
CA GLY A 129 1.58 26.44 -34.85
C GLY A 129 0.37 26.85 -35.70
N LYS A 130 0.27 28.16 -35.92
CA LYS A 130 -0.29 28.82 -37.13
C LYS A 130 -1.66 28.30 -37.63
N GLY A 131 -2.73 28.83 -37.05
CA GLY A 131 -4.00 29.03 -37.75
C GLY A 131 -4.04 30.41 -38.43
N LYS A 132 -4.33 30.44 -39.75
CA LYS A 132 -4.69 31.66 -40.49
C LYS A 132 -5.83 32.37 -39.74
N ASP A 133 -5.75 33.69 -39.59
CA ASP A 133 -6.76 34.61 -39.01
C ASP A 133 -6.50 35.20 -37.62
N GLY A 134 -5.25 35.15 -37.12
CA GLY A 134 -4.76 36.15 -36.14
C GLY A 134 -5.48 36.19 -34.78
N LYS A 135 -6.14 35.11 -34.38
CA LYS A 135 -6.71 34.96 -33.02
C LYS A 135 -5.83 34.01 -32.21
N ASN A 136 -5.43 34.48 -31.02
CA ASN A 136 -4.56 33.76 -30.08
C ASN A 136 -5.26 32.49 -29.56
N ASP A 137 -4.52 31.38 -29.42
CA ASP A 137 -5.07 30.05 -29.03
C ASP A 137 -5.77 30.04 -27.66
N THR A 138 -5.50 31.02 -26.80
CA THR A 138 -6.23 31.22 -25.55
C THR A 138 -7.70 31.61 -25.74
N ALA A 139 -8.05 32.32 -26.81
CA ALA A 139 -9.44 32.68 -27.12
C ALA A 139 -10.25 31.49 -27.66
N ASN A 140 -9.57 30.57 -28.38
CA ASN A 140 -10.16 29.33 -28.86
C ASN A 140 -10.26 28.27 -27.76
N PHE A 141 -9.34 28.22 -26.78
CA PHE A 141 -9.49 27.37 -25.60
C PHE A 141 -10.67 27.80 -24.72
N VAL A 142 -10.84 29.10 -24.45
CA VAL A 142 -11.98 29.61 -23.66
C VAL A 142 -13.30 29.39 -24.39
N SER A 143 -13.36 29.62 -25.71
CA SER A 143 -14.57 29.32 -26.50
C SER A 143 -14.84 27.82 -26.63
N GLY A 144 -13.79 27.00 -26.69
CA GLY A 144 -13.87 25.54 -26.66
C GLY A 144 -14.33 24.99 -25.32
N LEU A 145 -13.92 25.59 -24.19
CA LEU A 145 -14.38 25.20 -22.86
C LEU A 145 -15.85 25.55 -22.62
N VAL A 146 -16.30 26.71 -23.14
CA VAL A 146 -17.73 27.11 -23.13
C VAL A 146 -18.58 26.20 -24.02
N GLY A 147 -18.03 25.68 -25.12
CA GLY A 147 -18.70 24.70 -26.00
C GLY A 147 -18.59 23.24 -25.56
N ALA A 148 -17.59 22.88 -24.75
CA ALA A 148 -17.31 21.52 -24.26
C ALA A 148 -17.90 21.24 -22.87
N LEU A 149 -18.45 22.25 -22.20
CA LEU A 149 -19.35 22.03 -21.08
C LEU A 149 -20.71 21.60 -21.66
N PRO A 150 -21.08 20.30 -21.67
CA PRO A 150 -22.46 19.92 -21.93
C PRO A 150 -23.34 20.73 -20.98
N PRO A 151 -24.52 21.21 -21.41
CA PRO A 151 -25.38 22.05 -20.58
C PRO A 151 -25.47 21.40 -19.19
N LEU A 152 -24.87 22.04 -18.18
CA LEU A 152 -24.70 21.42 -16.86
C LEU A 152 -26.05 20.97 -16.29
N HIS A 153 -27.13 21.66 -16.70
CA HIS A 153 -28.52 21.34 -16.43
C HIS A 153 -28.98 19.99 -17.02
N GLN A 154 -28.48 19.53 -18.17
CA GLN A 154 -28.80 18.21 -18.73
C GLN A 154 -28.06 17.07 -18.02
N VAL A 155 -26.80 17.29 -17.64
CA VAL A 155 -26.01 16.29 -16.90
C VAL A 155 -26.54 16.11 -15.49
N THR A 156 -26.87 17.20 -14.80
CA THR A 156 -27.42 17.18 -13.43
C THR A 156 -28.84 16.62 -13.38
N LYS A 157 -29.69 16.89 -14.38
CA LYS A 157 -31.03 16.29 -14.49
C LYS A 157 -30.98 14.78 -14.72
N ASN A 158 -30.04 14.29 -15.54
CA ASN A 158 -29.83 12.84 -15.73
C ASN A 158 -29.21 12.15 -14.50
N ALA A 159 -28.49 12.91 -13.67
CA ALA A 159 -27.89 12.44 -12.41
C ALA A 159 -28.82 12.63 -11.18
N GLY A 160 -30.03 13.17 -11.36
CA GLY A 160 -31.02 13.34 -10.28
C GLY A 160 -30.69 14.45 -9.28
N ILE A 161 -29.84 15.42 -9.65
CA ILE A 161 -29.42 16.53 -8.79
C ILE A 161 -30.11 17.81 -9.27
N GLU A 162 -30.89 18.46 -8.40
CA GLU A 162 -31.48 19.77 -8.67
C GLU A 162 -30.48 20.89 -8.32
N LEU A 163 -30.14 21.74 -9.29
CA LEU A 163 -29.23 22.86 -9.08
C LEU A 163 -29.97 24.06 -8.46
N PRO A 164 -29.32 24.82 -7.54
CA PRO A 164 -29.90 26.03 -6.94
C PRO A 164 -30.29 27.10 -7.98
N GLU A 165 -31.38 27.83 -7.72
CA GLU A 165 -32.02 28.75 -8.70
C GLU A 165 -31.12 29.88 -9.23
N PHE A 166 -30.00 30.21 -8.56
CA PHE A 166 -29.06 31.24 -9.02
C PHE A 166 -28.26 30.83 -10.27
N LEU A 167 -28.26 29.54 -10.63
CA LEU A 167 -27.60 28.99 -11.82
C LEU A 167 -28.49 29.00 -13.08
N GLY A 168 -29.58 29.78 -13.04
CA GLY A 168 -30.40 30.12 -14.20
C GLY A 168 -31.57 29.17 -14.45
N LYS A 169 -32.76 29.75 -14.66
CA LYS A 169 -33.96 29.04 -15.13
C LYS A 169 -33.98 28.99 -16.66
N LEU A 170 -34.52 27.88 -17.17
CA LEU A 170 -34.70 27.56 -18.58
C LEU A 170 -35.35 28.75 -19.34
N THR A 171 -34.66 29.32 -20.33
CA THR A 171 -35.33 30.03 -21.42
C THR A 171 -35.04 29.30 -22.72
N GLU A 172 -36.10 28.78 -23.35
CA GLU A 172 -36.03 27.93 -24.55
C GLU A 172 -35.74 28.73 -25.83
N ASN A 173 -35.08 29.90 -25.73
CA ASN A 173 -34.80 30.72 -26.90
C ASN A 173 -33.34 31.25 -26.89
N PRO A 174 -32.45 30.68 -27.73
CA PRO A 174 -31.03 31.02 -27.74
C PRO A 174 -30.72 32.47 -28.20
N ALA A 175 -31.71 33.18 -28.76
CA ALA A 175 -31.57 34.57 -29.19
C ALA A 175 -31.69 35.61 -28.04
N GLU A 176 -32.33 35.26 -26.92
CA GLU A 176 -32.47 36.16 -25.77
C GLU A 176 -31.31 36.04 -24.78
N ALA A 177 -30.72 34.85 -24.65
CA ALA A 177 -29.52 34.62 -23.84
C ALA A 177 -28.31 35.44 -24.32
N ALA A 178 -28.19 35.66 -25.64
CA ALA A 178 -27.14 36.49 -26.22
C ALA A 178 -27.29 37.98 -25.86
N LYS A 179 -28.52 38.50 -25.75
CA LYS A 179 -28.78 39.90 -25.40
C LYS A 179 -28.50 40.21 -23.92
N LEU A 180 -28.75 39.27 -23.02
CA LEU A 180 -28.45 39.43 -21.59
C LEU A 180 -26.94 39.41 -21.29
N LEU A 181 -26.17 38.67 -22.08
CA LEU A 181 -24.70 38.65 -22.00
C LEU A 181 -24.04 39.91 -22.57
N GLU A 182 -24.64 40.57 -23.56
CA GLU A 182 -24.17 41.88 -24.04
C GLU A 182 -24.46 43.02 -23.05
N GLN A 183 -25.60 42.99 -22.35
CA GLN A 183 -25.95 44.02 -21.35
C GLN A 183 -25.02 43.99 -20.12
N GLY A 184 -24.45 42.83 -19.78
CA GLY A 184 -23.45 42.72 -18.69
C GLY A 184 -22.04 43.22 -19.05
N LYS A 185 -21.76 43.54 -20.32
CA LYS A 185 -20.45 44.05 -20.77
C LYS A 185 -20.42 45.57 -21.00
N ALA A 186 -21.55 46.26 -20.87
CA ALA A 186 -21.71 47.66 -21.25
C ALA A 186 -21.78 48.64 -20.07
N ASP A 187 -21.18 48.34 -18.92
CA ASP A 187 -20.93 49.34 -17.88
C ASP A 187 -19.42 49.54 -17.64
N PRO A 188 -18.81 50.53 -18.32
CA PRO A 188 -17.70 51.26 -17.76
C PRO A 188 -18.17 52.65 -17.30
N GLU A 189 -18.00 52.87 -15.99
CA GLU A 189 -17.45 54.11 -15.42
C GLU A 189 -18.40 55.31 -15.05
N PRO A 190 -17.93 56.28 -14.24
CA PRO A 190 -18.45 56.55 -12.89
C PRO A 190 -19.10 57.94 -12.75
N LYS A 191 -19.99 58.17 -11.76
CA LYS A 191 -20.45 59.53 -11.43
C LYS A 191 -20.56 59.81 -9.92
N LYS A 192 -19.59 60.63 -9.48
CA LYS A 192 -19.66 61.81 -8.59
C LYS A 192 -20.73 61.80 -7.48
N LYS A 193 -20.28 61.82 -6.23
CA LYS A 193 -21.02 62.39 -5.10
C LYS A 193 -20.58 63.83 -4.87
N GLU A 194 -21.60 64.64 -4.57
CA GLU A 194 -21.57 66.04 -4.11
C GLU A 194 -20.69 66.26 -2.88
#